data_AF-A0A7L4MXJ1-F1
#
_entry.id   AF-A0A7L4MXJ1-F1
#
_cell.length_a   1.000
_cell.length_b   1.000
_cell.length_c   1.000
_cell.angle_alpha   90.00
_cell.angle_beta   90.00
_cell.angle_gamma   90.00
#
_symmetry.space_group_name_H-M   'P 1'
#
loop_
_entity.id
_entity.type
_entity.pdbx_description
1 polymer ?
#
loop_
_entity_poly.entity_id
_entity_poly.type
_entity_poly.pdbx_seq_one_letter_code
_entity_poly.pdbx_strand_id
1 'polypeptide(L)' 'MFRVIVTHAKKHPSLIPLFVIIGSGGLGAGLYLMRLAMFNPDVSWDKTNNPEPWNKLSPSDQYK' A
#
# COMPACT_ATOMS: atom_id res chain seq x y z
N MET A 1 5.60 20.18 -1.12
CA MET A 1 4.30 20.03 -1.83
C MET A 1 3.09 20.03 -0.91
N PHE A 2 3.04 19.23 0.17
CA PHE A 2 1.91 19.21 1.12
C PHE A 2 1.47 20.59 1.64
N ARG A 3 2.44 21.44 1.99
CA ARG A 3 2.18 22.82 2.44
C ARG A 3 1.41 23.66 1.41
N VAL A 4 1.65 23.45 0.11
CA VAL A 4 0.95 24.16 -0.97
C VAL A 4 -0.49 23.68 -1.08
N ILE A 5 -0.72 22.37 -0.95
CA ILE A 5 -2.06 21.75 -0.98
C ILE A 5 -2.90 22.29 0.18
N VAL A 6 -2.34 22.34 1.39
CA VAL A 6 -3.04 22.89 2.57
C VAL A 6 -3.39 24.37 2.39
N THR A 7 -2.48 25.17 1.85
CA THR A 7 -2.77 26.59 1.55
C THR A 7 -3.89 26.74 0.52
N HIS A 8 -3.92 25.92 -0.53
CA HIS A 8 -4.99 25.95 -1.53
C HIS A 8 -6.34 25.47 -0.99
N ALA A 9 -6.35 24.40 -0.19
CA ALA A 9 -7.56 23.89 0.46
C ALA A 9 -8.19 24.93 1.41
N LYS A 10 -7.35 25.70 2.12
CA LYS A 10 -7.81 26.81 2.97
C LYS A 10 -8.36 27.99 2.17
N LYS A 11 -7.73 28.32 1.03
CA LYS A 11 -8.13 29.45 0.17
C LYS A 11 -9.39 29.14 -0.65
N HIS A 12 -9.59 27.89 -1.02
CA HIS A 12 -10.71 27.42 -1.82
C HIS A 12 -11.34 26.15 -1.19
N PRO A 13 -12.32 26.31 -0.28
CA PRO A 13 -12.93 25.19 0.45
C PRO A 13 -13.59 24.13 -0.44
N SER A 14 -14.02 24.51 -1.65
CA SER A 14 -14.57 23.60 -2.65
C SER A 14 -13.57 22.55 -3.16
N LEU A 15 -12.27 22.77 -2.99
CA LEU A 15 -11.22 21.81 -3.40
C LEU A 15 -10.96 20.72 -2.36
N ILE A 16 -11.45 20.88 -1.13
CA ILE A 16 -11.30 19.89 -0.05
C ILE A 16 -11.81 18.49 -0.47
N PRO A 17 -13.06 18.33 -0.96
CA PRO A 17 -13.56 17.01 -1.36
C PRO A 17 -12.72 16.37 -2.47
N LEU A 18 -12.20 17.16 -3.41
CA LEU A 18 -11.32 16.67 -4.47
C LEU A 18 -10.02 16.08 -3.90
N PHE A 19 -9.35 16.80 -3.00
CA PHE A 19 -8.12 16.31 -2.36
C PHE A 19 -8.37 15.06 -1.50
N VAL A 20 -9.52 14.94 -0.85
CA VAL A 20 -9.88 13.76 -0.07
C VAL A 20 -10.06 12.53 -0.96
N ILE A 21 -10.76 12.65 -2.09
CA ILE A 21 -10.98 11.52 -3.01
C ILE A 21 -9.66 11.08 -3.65
N ILE A 22 -8.86 12.03 -4.15
CA ILE A 22 -7.56 11.71 -4.76
C ILE A 22 -6.59 11.14 -3.71
N GLY A 23 -6.54 11.75 -2.53
CA GLY A 23 -5.68 11.32 -1.43
C GLY A 23 -6.06 9.93 -0.93
N SER A 24 -7.35 9.64 -0.76
CA SER A 24 -7.83 8.31 -0.37
C SER A 24 -7.57 7.26 -1.45
N GLY A 25 -7.72 7.59 -2.74
CA GLY A 25 -7.35 6.70 -3.83
C GLY A 25 -5.86 6.35 -3.83
N GLY A 26 -5.00 7.36 -3.68
CA GLY A 26 -3.55 7.16 -3.60
C GLY A 26 -3.12 6.36 -2.37
N LEU A 27 -3.69 6.68 -1.20
CA LEU A 27 -3.44 5.95 0.03
C LEU A 27 -3.92 4.51 -0.07
N GLY A 28 -5.13 4.27 -0.60
CA GLY A 28 -5.70 2.94 -0.79
C GLY A 28 -4.87 2.07 -1.73
N ALA A 29 -4.43 2.63 -2.86
CA ALA A 29 -3.54 1.95 -3.78
C ALA A 29 -2.19 1.61 -3.14
N GLY A 30 -1.60 2.57 -2.42
CA GLY A 30 -0.34 2.36 -1.67
C GLY A 30 -0.47 1.27 -0.60
N LEU A 31 -1.55 1.31 0.19
CA LEU A 31 -1.84 0.29 1.21
C LEU A 31 -2.07 -1.09 0.59
N TYR A 32 -2.75 -1.16 -0.55
CA TYR A 32 -2.97 -2.43 -1.25
C TYR A 32 -1.64 -3.02 -1.75
N LEU A 33 -0.80 -2.21 -2.37
CA LEU A 33 0.54 -2.64 -2.80
C LEU A 33 1.41 -3.05 -1.61
N MET A 34 1.37 -2.30 -0.50
CA MET A 34 2.08 -2.65 0.74
C MET A 34 1.59 -3.99 1.29
N ARG A 35 0.27 -4.23 1.27
CA ARG A 35 -0.32 -5.50 1.69
C ARG A 35 0.15 -6.65 0.80
N LEU A 36 0.17 -6.47 -0.51
CA LEU A 36 0.67 -7.48 -1.45
C LEU A 36 2.18 -7.73 -1.25
N ALA A 37 2.97 -6.68 -1.07
CA ALA A 37 4.40 -6.79 -0.88
C ALA A 37 4.77 -7.59 0.37
N MET A 38 4.05 -7.40 1.48
CA MET A 38 4.44 -8.00 2.77
C MET A 38 3.74 -9.32 3.08
N PHE A 39 2.51 -9.54 2.58
CA PHE A 39 1.68 -10.68 2.98
C PHE A 39 1.38 -11.66 1.85
N ASN A 40 1.86 -11.40 0.62
CA ASN A 40 1.74 -12.38 -0.45
C ASN A 40 2.80 -13.48 -0.27
N PRO A 41 2.42 -14.77 -0.20
CA PRO A 41 3.37 -15.87 -0.05
C PRO A 41 4.38 -15.97 -1.20
N ASP A 42 4.09 -15.40 -2.37
CA ASP A 42 4.98 -15.41 -3.53
C ASP A 42 6.12 -14.37 -3.44
N VAL A 43 6.04 -13.44 -2.48
CA VAL A 43 7.00 -12.34 -2.33
C VAL A 43 7.88 -12.59 -1.10
N SER A 44 9.19 -12.75 -1.31
CA SER A 44 10.18 -12.83 -0.22
C SER A 44 11.11 -11.63 -0.23
N TRP A 45 11.27 -10.99 0.92
CA TRP A 45 12.27 -9.94 1.17
C TRP A 45 13.53 -10.48 1.87
N ASP A 46 13.48 -11.74 2.30
CA ASP A 46 14.57 -12.39 3.03
C ASP A 46 15.52 -13.06 2.05
N LYS A 47 16.68 -12.45 1.84
CA LYS A 47 17.69 -12.94 0.89
C LYS A 47 18.54 -14.08 1.47
N THR A 48 18.61 -14.23 2.79
CA THR A 48 19.66 -15.03 3.44
C THR A 48 19.12 -16.28 4.11
N ASN A 49 18.00 -16.20 4.82
CA ASN A 49 17.47 -17.37 5.54
C ASN A 49 16.38 -18.10 4.75
N ASN A 50 15.67 -17.39 3.86
CA ASN A 50 14.60 -17.98 3.06
C ASN A 50 14.47 -17.32 1.68
N PRO A 51 15.46 -17.53 0.78
CA PRO A 51 15.46 -16.94 -0.55
C PRO A 51 14.28 -17.40 -1.40
N GLU A 52 13.73 -18.58 -1.10
CA GLU A 52 12.62 -19.18 -1.81
C GLU A 52 11.32 -19.09 -0.98
N PRO A 53 10.32 -18.31 -1.44
CA PRO A 53 9.11 -18.01 -0.67
C PRO A 53 8.33 -19.25 -0.20
N TRP A 54 8.29 -20.30 -1.02
CA TRP A 54 7.55 -21.54 -0.77
C TRP A 54 8.11 -22.40 0.38
N ASN A 55 9.36 -22.20 0.81
CA ASN A 55 9.95 -22.96 1.91
C ASN A 55 9.29 -22.69 3.27
N LYS A 56 8.51 -21.61 3.39
CA LYS A 56 7.72 -21.30 4.60
C LYS A 56 6.28 -21.83 4.55
N LEU A 57 5.85 -22.37 3.41
CA LEU A 57 4.50 -22.91 3.24
C LEU A 57 4.49 -24.38 3.65
N SER A 58 3.47 -24.79 4.41
CA SER A 58 3.24 -26.20 4.71
C SER A 58 2.79 -26.93 3.42
N PRO A 59 3.09 -28.22 3.25
CA PRO A 59 2.62 -29.00 2.09
C PRO A 59 1.09 -29.06 1.97
N SER A 60 0.37 -28.75 3.05
CA SER A 60 -1.10 -28.68 3.13
C SER A 60 -1.65 -27.25 3.10
N ASP A 61 -0.81 -26.23 2.93
CA ASP A 61 -1.26 -24.84 2.92
C ASP A 61 -2.00 -24.57 1.61
N GLN A 62 -3.32 -24.43 1.72
CA GLN A 62 -4.16 -23.99 0.63
C GLN A 62 -4.37 -22.49 0.74
N TYR A 63 -3.94 -21.77 -0.30
CA TYR A 63 -4.22 -20.34 -0.42
C TYR A 63 -5.73 -20.10 -0.50
N LYS A 64 -6.22 -19.10 0.23
CA LYS A 64 -7.65 -18.84 0.44
C LYS A 64 -8.25 -17.93 -0.63
#